data_AF-A0A838UXK3-F1
#
_entry.id   AF-A0A838UXK3-F1
#
_cell.length_a   1.000
_cell.length_b   1.000
_cell.length_c   1.000
_cell.angle_alpha   90.00
_cell.angle_beta   90.00
_cell.angle_gamma   90.00
#
_symmetry.space_group_name_H-M   'P 1'
#
loop_
_entity.id
_entity.type
_entity.pdbx_description
1 polymer ?
#
loop_
_entity_poly.entity_id
_entity_poly.type
_entity_poly.pdbx_seq_one_letter_code
_entity_poly.pdbx_strand_id
1 'polypeptide(L)'
;MPTWVVSTLFAARKVPWKRVLAAIVWLNVEGRKYWNRLTPEERKEVRDIALKSKGQRSNLSGTDLGRLVSLFGKIRKADIAN
;
A
#
# COMPACT_ATOMS: atom_id res chain seq x y z
N MET A 1 -10.07 3.56 8.69
CA MET A 1 -9.20 4.06 7.61
C MET A 1 -10.10 4.79 6.61
N PRO A 2 -9.70 5.91 5.99
CA PRO A 2 -10.55 6.59 5.02
C PRO A 2 -10.92 5.66 3.85
N THR A 3 -12.16 5.72 3.39
CA THR A 3 -12.67 4.85 2.32
C THR A 3 -11.88 5.01 1.02
N TRP A 4 -11.43 6.23 0.70
CA TRP A 4 -10.62 6.48 -0.48
C TRP A 4 -9.26 5.78 -0.43
N VAL A 5 -8.62 5.70 0.75
CA VAL A 5 -7.33 4.98 0.94
C VAL A 5 -7.56 3.50 0.68
N VAL A 6 -8.59 2.92 1.31
CA VAL A 6 -8.93 1.50 1.14
C VAL A 6 -9.22 1.19 -0.32
N SER A 7 -10.13 1.91 -0.96
CA SER A 7 -10.49 1.69 -2.37
C SER A 7 -9.28 1.84 -3.30
N THR A 8 -8.40 2.80 -3.04
CA THR A 8 -7.20 3.03 -3.85
C THR A 8 -6.17 1.90 -3.73
N LEU A 9 -5.95 1.37 -2.53
CA LEU A 9 -4.96 0.31 -2.29
C LEU A 9 -5.42 -1.03 -2.90
N PHE A 10 -6.71 -1.37 -2.81
CA PHE A 10 -7.26 -2.59 -3.39
C PHE A 10 -7.42 -2.48 -4.91
N ALA A 11 -7.78 -1.30 -5.39
CA ALA A 11 -7.83 -1.00 -6.81
C ALA A 11 -6.48 -0.49 -7.34
N ALA A 12 -5.34 -0.74 -6.66
CA ALA A 12 -4.02 -0.29 -7.10
C ALA A 12 -3.70 -0.75 -8.54
N ARG A 13 -4.36 -1.82 -9.01
CA ARG A 13 -4.29 -2.29 -10.40
C ARG A 13 -5.04 -1.43 -11.43
N LYS A 14 -6.07 -0.69 -11.03
CA LYS A 14 -7.01 0.03 -11.89
C LYS A 14 -7.00 1.55 -11.68
N VAL A 15 -6.45 2.04 -10.56
CA VAL A 15 -6.43 3.47 -10.23
C VAL A 15 -5.12 4.14 -10.66
N PRO A 16 -5.13 5.48 -10.85
CA PRO A 16 -3.92 6.23 -11.11
C PRO A 16 -2.87 5.99 -10.03
N TRP A 17 -1.65 5.67 -10.45
CA TRP A 17 -0.57 5.32 -9.53
C TRP A 17 -0.23 6.42 -8.52
N LYS A 18 -0.39 7.69 -8.92
CA LYS A 18 -0.25 8.85 -8.03
C LYS A 18 -1.17 8.75 -6.79
N ARG A 19 -2.38 8.21 -6.95
CA ARG A 19 -3.29 7.98 -5.81
C ARG A 19 -2.78 6.87 -4.89
N VAL A 20 -2.21 5.80 -5.46
CA VAL A 20 -1.59 4.72 -4.68
C VAL A 20 -0.45 5.26 -3.83
N LEU A 21 0.42 6.10 -4.41
CA LEU A 21 1.50 6.76 -3.66
C LEU A 21 0.96 7.69 -2.57
N ALA A 22 -0.08 8.47 -2.85
CA ALA A 22 -0.72 9.31 -1.84
C ALA A 22 -1.29 8.47 -0.69
N ALA A 23 -1.89 7.31 -0.98
CA ALA A 23 -2.39 6.38 0.03
C ALA A 23 -1.25 5.76 0.87
N ILE A 24 -0.10 5.43 0.26
CA ILE A 24 1.10 4.95 0.98
C ILE A 24 1.66 6.04 1.90
N VAL A 25 1.76 7.28 1.42
CA VAL A 25 2.22 8.43 2.22
C VAL A 25 1.27 8.66 3.39
N TRP A 26 -0.04 8.67 3.14
CA TRP A 26 -1.05 8.82 4.19
C TRP A 26 -0.93 7.70 5.24
N LEU A 27 -0.74 6.43 4.81
CA LEU A 27 -0.52 5.30 5.72
C LEU A 27 0.70 5.49 6.62
N ASN A 28 1.79 6.04 6.08
CA ASN A 28 3.02 6.24 6.82
C ASN A 28 2.95 7.41 7.82
N VAL A 29 2.17 8.46 7.52
CA VAL A 29 2.07 9.68 8.36
C VAL A 29 0.92 9.58 9.37
N GLU A 30 -0.30 9.40 8.85
CA GLU A 30 -1.56 9.44 9.60
C GLU A 30 -2.04 8.03 9.98
N GLY A 31 -1.80 7.07 9.08
CA GLY A 31 -2.20 5.68 9.25
C GLY A 31 -1.26 4.84 10.12
N ARG A 32 -0.45 5.44 11.00
CA ARG A 32 0.60 4.72 11.75
C ARG A 32 0.10 3.47 12.49
N LYS A 33 -1.11 3.50 13.05
CA LYS A 33 -1.73 2.31 13.69
C LYS A 33 -1.94 1.15 12.72
N TYR A 34 -2.24 1.46 11.46
CA TYR A 34 -2.42 0.49 10.38
C TYR A 34 -1.08 0.04 9.81
N TRP A 35 -0.17 1.00 9.62
CA TRP A 35 1.21 0.74 9.20
C TRP A 35 1.95 -0.17 10.18
N ASN A 36 1.65 -0.05 11.47
CA ASN A 36 2.25 -0.85 12.52
C ASN A 36 1.85 -2.33 12.50
N ARG A 37 0.80 -2.69 11.75
CA ARG A 37 0.38 -4.09 11.53
C ARG A 37 1.33 -4.85 10.60
N LEU A 38 2.14 -4.13 9.82
CA LEU A 38 3.23 -4.70 9.04
C LEU A 38 4.49 -4.83 9.89
N THR A 39 5.28 -5.87 9.66
CA THR A 39 6.63 -5.98 10.24
C THR A 39 7.56 -4.89 9.66
N PRO A 40 8.71 -4.60 10.30
CA PRO A 40 9.68 -3.65 9.75
C PRO A 40 10.11 -3.99 8.31
N GLU A 41 10.27 -5.28 7.99
CA GLU A 41 10.65 -5.79 6.67
C GLU A 41 9.55 -5.54 5.65
N GLU A 42 8.29 -5.79 6.03
CA GLU A 42 7.13 -5.55 5.17
C GLU A 42 6.91 -4.05 4.88
N ARG A 43 7.14 -3.19 5.88
CA ARG A 43 7.10 -1.72 5.68
C ARG A 43 8.20 -1.28 4.73
N LYS A 44 9.39 -1.88 4.85
CA LYS A 44 10.50 -1.63 3.93
C LYS A 44 10.12 -2.07 2.52
N GLU A 45 9.51 -3.24 2.34
CA GLU A 45 9.08 -3.74 1.03
C GLU A 45 8.07 -2.80 0.36
N VAL A 46 7.08 -2.27 1.10
CA VAL A 46 6.15 -1.26 0.53
C VAL A 46 6.91 0.00 0.07
N ARG A 47 7.90 0.46 0.85
CA ARG A 47 8.71 1.62 0.48
C ARG A 47 9.59 1.33 -0.74
N ASP A 48 10.20 0.17 -0.80
CA ASP A 48 11.05 -0.25 -1.92
C ASP A 48 10.24 -0.33 -3.21
N ILE A 49 9.02 -0.88 -3.17
CA ILE A 49 8.11 -0.89 -4.32
C ILE A 49 7.69 0.54 -4.70
N ALA A 50 7.37 1.40 -3.72
CA ALA A 50 7.02 2.79 -3.99
C ALA A 50 8.19 3.55 -4.66
N LEU A 51 9.42 3.35 -4.19
CA LEU A 51 10.63 3.94 -4.76
C LEU A 51 10.94 3.40 -6.15
N LYS A 52 10.88 2.06 -6.32
CA LYS A 52 11.08 1.38 -7.61
C LYS A 52 10.13 1.90 -8.68
N SER A 53 8.90 2.25 -8.30
CA SER A 53 7.93 2.81 -9.23
C SER A 53 8.36 4.14 -9.85
N LYS A 54 9.21 4.93 -9.17
CA LYS A 54 9.58 6.31 -9.59
C LYS A 54 8.37 7.17 -9.98
N GLY A 55 7.23 7.00 -9.31
CA GLY A 55 6.01 7.73 -9.66
C GLY A 55 5.18 7.12 -10.79
N GLN A 56 5.61 6.02 -11.40
CA GLN A 56 4.95 5.38 -12.54
C GLN A 56 4.72 3.89 -12.29
N ARG A 57 3.50 3.43 -12.58
CA ARG A 57 3.12 2.02 -12.48
C ARG A 57 3.92 1.12 -13.44
N SER A 58 4.22 1.61 -14.65
CA SER A 58 4.93 0.85 -15.70
C SER A 58 6.31 0.37 -15.27
N ASN A 59 6.91 0.99 -14.24
CA ASN A 59 8.18 0.56 -13.66
C ASN A 59 8.06 -0.61 -12.69
N LEU A 60 6.84 -1.07 -12.42
CA LEU A 60 6.55 -2.19 -11.53
C LEU A 60 6.14 -3.42 -12.32
N SER A 61 6.69 -4.55 -11.91
CA SER A 61 6.27 -5.85 -12.41
C SER A 61 4.89 -6.23 -11.83
N GLY A 62 4.24 -7.20 -12.48
CA GLY A 62 3.03 -7.82 -11.93
C GLY A 62 3.24 -8.43 -10.55
N THR A 63 4.46 -8.93 -10.28
CA THR A 63 4.88 -9.46 -8.98
C THR A 63 4.96 -8.36 -7.92
N ASP A 64 5.59 -7.21 -8.22
CA ASP A 64 5.66 -6.07 -7.30
C ASP A 64 4.25 -5.60 -6.93
N LEU A 65 3.36 -5.47 -7.91
CA LEU A 65 1.96 -5.09 -7.67
C LEU A 65 1.21 -6.16 -6.86
N GLY A 66 1.48 -7.45 -7.10
CA GLY A 66 0.91 -8.55 -6.33
C GLY A 66 1.34 -8.51 -4.86
N ARG A 67 2.63 -8.27 -4.60
CA ARG A 67 3.15 -8.11 -3.24
C ARG A 67 2.59 -6.90 -2.53
N LEU A 68 2.53 -5.76 -3.21
CA LEU A 68 1.94 -4.56 -2.65
C LEU A 68 0.48 -4.76 -2.21
N VAL A 69 -0.34 -5.40 -3.06
CA VAL A 69 -1.73 -5.73 -2.74
C VAL A 69 -1.82 -6.71 -1.56
N SER A 70 -0.93 -7.70 -1.48
CA SER A 70 -0.84 -8.63 -0.35
C SER A 70 -0.55 -7.91 0.97
N LEU A 71 0.41 -6.98 0.97
CA LEU A 71 0.78 -6.17 2.13
C LEU A 71 -0.38 -5.28 2.58
N PHE A 72 -1.07 -4.64 1.63
CA PHE A 72 -2.29 -3.87 1.95
C PHE A 72 -3.42 -4.74 2.49
N GLY A 73 -3.52 -5.99 2.03
CA GLY A 73 -4.41 -7.01 2.58
C GLY A 73 -4.14 -7.27 4.07
N LYS A 74 -2.87 -7.39 4.47
CA LYS A 74 -2.48 -7.57 5.89
C LYS A 74 -2.86 -6.35 6.74
N ILE A 75 -2.59 -5.15 6.22
CA ILE A 75 -2.96 -3.89 6.89
C ILE A 75 -4.46 -3.85 7.22
N ARG A 76 -5.32 -4.36 6.32
CA ARG A 76 -6.78 -4.40 6.53
C ARG A 76 -7.26 -5.61 7.34
N LYS A 77 -6.70 -6.81 7.19
CA LYS A 77 -7.26 -8.01 7.83
C LYS A 77 -7.27 -7.93 9.36
N ALA A 78 -6.30 -7.24 9.95
CA ALA A 78 -6.31 -6.93 11.39
C ALA A 78 -7.41 -5.93 11.82
N ASP A 79 -8.27 -5.48 10.91
CA ASP A 79 -9.47 -4.68 11.20
C ASP A 79 -10.74 -5.54 11.36
N ILE A 80 -10.73 -6.82 10.96
CA ILE A 80 -11.91 -7.71 10.98
C ILE A 80 -11.93 -8.62 12.23
N ALA A 81 -10.91 -8.53 13.08
CA ALA A 81 -10.79 -9.33 14.31
C ALA A 81 -11.25 -8.56 15.58
N ASN A 82 -12.06 -7.51 15.45
CA ASN A 82 -12.71 -6.81 16.56
C ASN A 82 -14.21 -6.67 16.27
#